data_AF-A0A353XXF7-F1
#
_entry.id   AF-A0A353XXF7-F1
#
_cell.length_a   1.000
_cell.length_b   1.000
_cell.length_c   1.000
_cell.angle_alpha   90.00
_cell.angle_beta   90.00
_cell.angle_gamma   90.00
#
_symmetry.space_group_name_H-M   'P 1'
#
loop_
_entity.id
_entity.type
_entity.pdbx_description
1 polymer ?
#
loop_
_entity_poly.entity_id
_entity_poly.type
_entity_poly.pdbx_seq_one_letter_code
_entity_poly.pdbx_strand_id
1 'polypeptide(L)'
;MRLVPWHILCMIETHEVIEKLCKNMCNMLILSGKTALYGLFSDFMSETEGVIKFQLDFEQGRALDFPQIESIELWRQRLMRLGLIGQDDARYEGLGFGNISHRVNYPGTSQAFVITGTQTGRLQQMGAEHYALVTDCDPRRNWLQAQGEVKPSSEAMTHAVIYQKIPQAEAVVHIHSPELWRNAQQLGLAITNPAVEYGTPQMATEIERIIDAGLPRGHTISMGGHEDGVITWGESLHAAGNEILMLLGELQNRRAHSQ
;
A
#
# COMPACT_ATOMS: atom_id res chain seq x y z
N MET A 1 18.86 35.07 45.64
CA MET A 1 19.52 33.75 45.79
C MET A 1 19.67 33.16 44.41
N ARG A 2 20.92 32.90 44.00
CA ARG A 2 21.32 32.48 42.66
C ARG A 2 21.27 30.95 42.52
N LEU A 3 20.85 30.52 41.32
CA LEU A 3 21.35 29.43 40.47
C LEU A 3 21.73 28.05 41.05
N VAL A 4 21.17 27.06 40.33
CA VAL A 4 21.33 25.60 40.25
C VAL A 4 22.77 25.06 40.35
N PRO A 5 22.94 23.73 40.58
CA PRO A 5 23.39 22.90 39.46
C PRO A 5 22.71 21.53 39.33
N TRP A 6 22.40 21.22 38.06
CA TRP A 6 22.20 19.88 37.51
C TRP A 6 23.57 19.20 37.37
N HIS A 7 23.70 17.92 37.72
CA HIS A 7 24.47 16.91 36.95
C HIS A 7 24.28 15.49 37.55
N ILE A 8 23.60 14.64 36.76
CA ILE A 8 23.98 13.27 36.34
C ILE A 8 24.42 12.25 37.41
N LEU A 9 23.62 11.19 37.60
CA LEU A 9 23.99 9.78 37.41
C LEU A 9 22.69 8.93 37.45
N CYS A 10 22.17 8.50 36.30
CA CYS A 10 22.42 7.21 35.64
C CYS A 10 21.59 6.04 36.21
N MET A 11 20.62 5.62 35.40
CA MET A 11 20.08 4.26 35.20
C MET A 11 20.16 3.27 36.36
N ILE A 12 18.99 2.81 36.81
CA ILE A 12 18.50 1.41 36.78
C ILE A 12 17.06 1.47 37.33
N GLU A 13 16.18 0.57 36.87
CA GLU A 13 14.75 0.40 37.28
C GLU A 13 13.66 1.14 36.47
N THR A 14 13.76 1.16 35.13
CA THR A 14 12.63 1.62 34.30
C THR A 14 11.54 0.56 34.05
N HIS A 15 11.80 -0.73 34.27
CA HIS A 15 10.81 -1.77 34.00
C HIS A 15 9.72 -1.91 35.09
N GLU A 16 10.09 -1.80 36.37
CA GLU A 16 9.13 -1.96 37.48
C GLU A 16 8.21 -0.74 37.64
N VAL A 17 8.72 0.46 37.34
CA VAL A 17 7.94 1.69 37.37
C VAL A 17 6.94 1.74 36.21
N ILE A 18 7.33 1.30 35.01
CA ILE A 18 6.43 1.18 33.86
C ILE A 18 5.38 0.09 34.08
N GLU A 19 5.74 -1.07 34.65
CA GLU A 19 4.76 -2.10 35.00
C GLU A 19 3.76 -1.64 36.07
N LYS A 20 4.22 -0.91 37.10
CA LYS A 20 3.33 -0.33 38.12
C LYS A 20 2.42 0.74 37.55
N LEU A 21 2.90 1.57 36.63
CA LEU A 21 2.09 2.57 35.93
C LEU A 21 1.04 1.90 35.02
N CYS A 22 1.43 0.87 34.27
CA CYS A 22 0.51 0.10 33.44
C CYS A 22 -0.54 -0.67 34.26
N LYS A 23 -0.15 -1.32 35.37
CA LYS A 23 -1.09 -2.04 36.26
C LYS A 23 -2.02 -1.08 37.01
N ASN A 24 -1.53 0.08 37.44
CA ASN A 24 -2.35 1.10 38.09
C ASN A 24 -3.30 1.80 37.10
N MET A 25 -2.88 2.06 35.86
CA MET A 25 -3.78 2.52 34.80
C MET A 25 -4.84 1.47 34.47
N CYS A 26 -4.48 0.20 34.37
CA CYS A 26 -5.42 -0.89 34.09
C CYS A 26 -6.48 -1.02 35.20
N ASN A 27 -6.09 -0.88 36.47
CA ASN A 27 -7.03 -0.90 37.60
C ASN A 27 -7.92 0.35 37.69
N MET A 28 -7.43 1.52 37.26
CA MET A 28 -8.22 2.75 37.22
C MET A 28 -9.26 2.73 36.07
N LEU A 29 -8.92 2.08 34.95
CA LEU A 29 -9.80 1.88 33.79
C LEU A 29 -10.97 0.91 34.05
N ILE A 30 -10.88 0.02 35.04
CA ILE A 30 -11.95 -0.92 35.39
C ILE A 30 -13.06 -0.23 36.22
N LEU A 31 -12.78 0.93 36.82
CA LEU A 31 -13.70 1.63 37.73
C LEU A 31 -14.41 2.86 37.13
N SER A 32 -14.04 3.32 35.92
CA SER A 32 -14.74 4.41 35.24
C SER A 32 -15.39 3.93 33.95
N GLY A 33 -16.72 3.91 33.92
CA GLY A 33 -17.59 3.37 32.88
C GLY A 33 -17.07 3.44 31.43
N LYS A 34 -17.15 2.29 30.76
CA LYS A 34 -16.89 2.08 29.33
C LYS A 34 -17.79 2.94 28.46
N THR A 35 -17.28 4.06 27.93
CA THR A 35 -17.81 4.65 26.68
C THR A 35 -16.89 5.69 26.03
N ALA A 36 -15.92 6.27 26.74
CA ALA A 36 -15.10 7.36 26.20
C ALA A 36 -13.71 6.95 25.65
N LEU A 37 -13.28 5.69 25.83
CA LEU A 37 -11.91 5.25 25.49
C LEU A 37 -11.75 4.60 24.11
N TYR A 38 -12.85 4.21 23.45
CA TYR A 38 -12.79 3.70 22.07
C TYR A 38 -12.42 4.79 21.05
N GLY A 39 -12.62 6.07 21.38
CA GLY A 39 -12.22 7.18 20.51
C GLY A 39 -10.75 7.56 20.64
N LEU A 40 -10.13 7.39 21.82
CA LEU A 40 -8.75 7.84 22.08
C LEU A 40 -7.66 6.80 21.75
N PHE A 41 -8.03 5.53 21.57
CA PHE A 41 -7.10 4.46 21.15
C PHE A 41 -7.05 4.27 19.63
N SER A 42 -8.03 4.79 18.88
CA SER A 42 -8.04 4.72 17.42
C SER A 42 -7.07 5.71 16.76
N ASP A 43 -6.70 6.78 17.47
CA ASP A 43 -5.91 7.89 16.93
C ASP A 43 -4.38 7.68 17.01
N PHE A 44 -3.90 6.50 17.42
CA PHE A 44 -2.47 6.26 17.64
C PHE A 44 -1.96 4.86 17.26
N MET A 45 -2.71 4.11 16.45
CA MET A 45 -2.17 2.93 15.78
C MET A 45 -1.87 3.31 14.34
N SER A 46 -0.59 3.45 14.00
CA SER A 46 -0.17 3.47 12.60
C SER A 46 -0.69 2.21 11.92
N GLU A 47 -1.33 2.35 10.78
CA GLU A 47 -1.78 1.20 9.99
C GLU A 47 -0.58 0.30 9.67
N THR A 48 -0.68 -1.00 9.96
CA THR A 48 0.38 -1.96 9.64
C THR A 48 0.34 -2.25 8.14
N GLU A 49 1.34 -1.82 7.39
CA GLU A 49 1.45 -1.99 5.93
C GLU A 49 1.61 -3.46 5.50
N GLY A 50 1.18 -3.80 4.28
CA GLY A 50 1.53 -5.08 3.68
C GLY A 50 0.88 -6.33 4.30
N VAL A 51 -0.18 -6.16 5.10
CA VAL A 51 -0.94 -7.26 5.73
C VAL A 51 -2.14 -7.64 4.86
N ILE A 52 -2.29 -8.94 4.54
CA ILE A 52 -3.44 -9.45 3.78
C ILE A 52 -4.69 -9.40 4.66
N LYS A 53 -5.68 -8.58 4.30
CA LYS A 53 -6.97 -8.43 4.98
C LYS A 53 -8.13 -9.20 4.32
N PHE A 54 -7.90 -9.81 3.16
CA PHE A 54 -8.89 -10.60 2.43
C PHE A 54 -8.77 -12.10 2.69
N GLN A 55 -9.87 -12.83 2.46
CA GLN A 55 -9.88 -14.29 2.45
C GLN A 55 -9.16 -14.78 1.19
N LEU A 56 -8.04 -15.47 1.38
CA LEU A 56 -7.20 -15.94 0.29
C LEU A 56 -7.37 -17.45 0.11
N ASP A 57 -7.92 -17.85 -1.04
CA ASP A 57 -7.83 -19.22 -1.53
C ASP A 57 -6.53 -19.36 -2.33
N PHE A 58 -5.50 -19.91 -1.67
CA PHE A 58 -4.15 -19.97 -2.22
C PHE A 58 -3.72 -21.39 -2.55
N GLU A 59 -3.41 -21.63 -3.82
CA GLU A 59 -2.76 -22.85 -4.27
C GLU A 59 -1.24 -22.64 -4.29
N GLN A 60 -0.56 -23.24 -3.31
CA GLN A 60 0.90 -23.28 -3.30
C GLN A 60 1.39 -24.09 -4.52
N GLY A 61 2.18 -23.44 -5.36
CA GLY A 61 2.66 -24.02 -6.61
C GLY A 61 4.15 -23.77 -6.85
N ARG A 62 4.57 -24.02 -8.08
CA ARG A 62 5.91 -23.70 -8.60
C ARG A 62 5.99 -22.27 -9.11
N ALA A 63 7.21 -21.79 -9.33
CA ALA A 63 7.49 -20.53 -9.99
C ALA A 63 6.71 -20.40 -11.31
N LEU A 64 6.20 -19.19 -11.53
CA LEU A 64 5.37 -18.88 -12.66
C LEU A 64 6.22 -18.73 -13.94
N ASP A 65 5.61 -19.03 -15.09
CA ASP A 65 6.27 -18.89 -16.39
C ASP A 65 5.46 -17.92 -17.26
N PHE A 66 5.62 -16.62 -16.99
CA PHE A 66 4.97 -15.55 -17.75
C PHE A 66 6.03 -14.53 -18.21
N PRO A 67 6.09 -14.18 -19.51
CA PRO A 67 7.06 -13.21 -20.03
C PRO A 67 6.89 -11.81 -19.42
N GLN A 68 5.69 -11.49 -18.92
CA GLN A 68 5.38 -10.22 -18.24
C GLN A 68 6.24 -10.01 -16.98
N ILE A 69 6.70 -11.09 -16.32
CA ILE A 69 7.47 -11.01 -15.08
C ILE A 69 8.75 -10.20 -15.28
N GLU A 70 9.47 -10.42 -16.39
CA GLU A 70 10.69 -9.66 -16.69
C GLU A 70 10.38 -8.16 -16.84
N SER A 71 9.28 -7.82 -17.52
CA SER A 71 8.86 -6.43 -17.70
C SER A 71 8.45 -5.78 -16.38
N ILE A 72 7.75 -6.52 -15.50
CA ILE A 72 7.39 -6.05 -14.16
C ILE A 72 8.67 -5.78 -13.36
N GLU A 73 9.63 -6.72 -13.37
CA GLU A 73 10.86 -6.59 -12.60
C GLU A 73 11.68 -5.36 -13.01
N LEU A 74 11.78 -5.08 -14.31
CA LEU A 74 12.47 -3.88 -14.81
C LEU A 74 11.84 -2.59 -14.27
N TRP A 75 10.51 -2.50 -14.27
CA TRP A 75 9.79 -1.35 -13.71
C TRP A 75 9.88 -1.29 -12.19
N ARG A 76 9.77 -2.43 -11.50
CA ARG A 76 9.90 -2.53 -10.05
C ARG A 76 11.27 -2.02 -9.61
N GLN A 77 12.35 -2.48 -10.23
CA GLN A 77 13.70 -2.00 -9.91
C GLN A 77 13.87 -0.49 -10.18
N ARG A 78 13.25 0.03 -11.26
CA ARG A 78 13.27 1.47 -11.55
C ARG A 78 12.57 2.26 -10.45
N LEU A 79 11.38 1.87 -10.05
CA LEU A 79 10.61 2.53 -9.00
C LEU A 79 11.25 2.36 -7.63
N MET A 80 11.93 1.23 -7.38
CA MET A 80 12.69 0.98 -6.17
C MET A 80 13.90 1.91 -6.05
N ARG A 81 14.63 2.16 -7.15
CA ARG A 81 15.71 3.16 -7.17
C ARG A 81 15.23 4.59 -6.91
N LEU A 82 13.95 4.86 -7.14
CA LEU A 82 13.30 6.15 -6.83
C LEU A 82 12.71 6.19 -5.41
N GLY A 83 12.81 5.10 -4.62
CA GLY A 83 12.23 5.01 -3.28
C GLY A 83 10.71 4.89 -3.26
N LEU A 84 10.07 4.56 -4.39
CA LEU A 84 8.61 4.53 -4.56
C LEU A 84 8.01 3.14 -4.28
N ILE A 85 8.84 2.09 -4.35
CA ILE A 85 8.56 0.71 -3.96
C ILE A 85 9.77 0.27 -3.15
N GLY A 86 9.61 -0.51 -2.08
CA GLY A 86 10.76 -0.99 -1.34
C GLY A 86 10.45 -1.37 0.10
N GLN A 87 11.43 -1.11 0.97
CA GLN A 87 11.35 -1.26 2.42
C GLN A 87 12.15 -0.12 3.03
N ASP A 88 11.67 0.45 4.13
CA ASP A 88 12.33 1.53 4.85
C ASP A 88 12.08 1.34 6.35
N ASP A 89 13.12 1.17 7.15
CA ASP A 89 12.98 0.93 8.60
C ASP A 89 12.28 2.08 9.34
N ALA A 90 12.32 3.29 8.78
CA ALA A 90 11.68 4.47 9.36
C ALA A 90 10.20 4.61 8.94
N ARG A 91 9.70 3.77 8.03
CA ARG A 91 8.33 3.79 7.53
C ARG A 91 7.69 2.43 7.71
N TYR A 92 6.39 2.39 7.97
CA TYR A 92 5.63 1.13 7.93
C TYR A 92 6.19 0.03 8.85
N GLU A 93 6.84 0.38 9.95
CA GLU A 93 7.50 -0.56 10.87
C GLU A 93 8.55 -1.46 10.18
N GLY A 94 9.16 -0.97 9.09
CA GLY A 94 10.11 -1.72 8.28
C GLY A 94 9.45 -2.77 7.38
N LEU A 95 8.14 -2.72 7.13
CA LEU A 95 7.47 -3.61 6.18
C LEU A 95 7.68 -3.15 4.73
N GLY A 96 7.59 -4.10 3.80
CA GLY A 96 7.71 -3.82 2.38
C GLY A 96 6.45 -3.12 1.84
N PHE A 97 6.64 -2.12 0.97
CA PHE A 97 5.58 -1.27 0.42
C PHE A 97 5.66 -1.17 -1.10
N GLY A 98 4.52 -0.87 -1.73
CA GLY A 98 4.40 -0.77 -3.19
C GLY A 98 4.36 -2.13 -3.89
N ASN A 99 3.64 -2.22 -5.00
CA ASN A 99 3.46 -3.47 -5.75
C ASN A 99 3.08 -3.21 -7.21
N ILE A 100 3.32 -4.19 -8.07
CA ILE A 100 3.09 -4.07 -9.51
C ILE A 100 2.44 -5.35 -10.03
N SER A 101 1.47 -5.20 -10.92
CA SER A 101 0.85 -6.30 -11.65
C SER A 101 0.81 -6.09 -13.15
N HIS A 102 0.68 -7.21 -13.87
CA HIS A 102 0.37 -7.22 -15.29
C HIS A 102 -0.70 -8.29 -15.58
N ARG A 103 -1.70 -7.94 -16.40
CA ARG A 103 -2.70 -8.88 -16.91
C ARG A 103 -2.03 -9.97 -17.74
N VAL A 104 -2.52 -11.20 -17.66
CA VAL A 104 -1.99 -12.31 -18.44
C VAL A 104 -3.12 -13.11 -19.06
N ASN A 105 -2.83 -13.76 -20.18
CA ASN A 105 -3.73 -14.75 -20.73
C ASN A 105 -3.63 -16.02 -19.88
N TYR A 106 -4.75 -16.44 -19.29
CA TYR A 106 -4.84 -17.65 -18.49
C TYR A 106 -6.06 -18.47 -18.90
N PRO A 107 -5.96 -19.80 -19.09
CA PRO A 107 -7.10 -20.62 -19.47
C PRO A 107 -8.27 -20.49 -18.49
N GLY A 108 -9.48 -20.26 -19.02
CA GLY A 108 -10.70 -20.21 -18.23
C GLY A 108 -11.07 -18.84 -17.64
N THR A 109 -10.22 -17.82 -17.77
CA THR A 109 -10.54 -16.47 -17.27
C THR A 109 -9.78 -15.37 -18.04
N SER A 110 -10.43 -14.23 -18.27
CA SER A 110 -9.79 -13.03 -18.83
C SER A 110 -9.30 -12.06 -17.75
N GLN A 111 -9.55 -12.38 -16.48
CA GLN A 111 -9.26 -11.51 -15.33
C GLN A 111 -7.97 -11.86 -14.62
N ALA A 112 -7.20 -12.81 -15.16
CA ALA A 112 -5.95 -13.23 -14.55
C ALA A 112 -4.84 -12.18 -14.69
N PHE A 113 -4.04 -12.04 -13.64
CA PHE A 113 -2.87 -11.17 -13.64
C PHE A 113 -1.78 -11.73 -12.74
N VAL A 114 -0.54 -11.50 -13.12
CA VAL A 114 0.62 -11.72 -12.26
C VAL A 114 0.86 -10.47 -11.42
N ILE A 115 1.21 -10.64 -10.15
CA ILE A 115 1.49 -9.55 -9.22
C ILE A 115 2.70 -9.89 -8.35
N THR A 116 3.46 -8.88 -7.95
CA THR A 116 4.51 -9.02 -6.93
C THR A 116 3.95 -9.63 -5.64
N GLY A 117 4.69 -10.56 -5.05
CA GLY A 117 4.30 -11.20 -3.78
C GLY A 117 4.32 -10.24 -2.59
N THR A 118 3.56 -10.58 -1.54
CA THR A 118 3.57 -9.82 -0.28
C THR A 118 4.96 -9.80 0.36
N GLN A 119 5.33 -8.68 0.99
CA GLN A 119 6.59 -8.48 1.71
C GLN A 119 7.87 -8.73 0.88
N THR A 120 7.79 -8.56 -0.45
CA THR A 120 8.94 -8.68 -1.36
C THR A 120 9.70 -7.37 -1.57
N GLY A 121 9.22 -6.25 -1.03
CA GLY A 121 9.83 -4.91 -1.19
C GLY A 121 11.29 -4.81 -0.75
N ARG A 122 11.73 -5.65 0.20
CA ARG A 122 13.13 -5.74 0.64
C ARG A 122 14.09 -6.33 -0.39
N LEU A 123 13.56 -7.05 -1.38
CA LEU A 123 14.36 -7.80 -2.35
C LEU A 123 14.86 -6.87 -3.45
N GLN A 124 16.19 -6.80 -3.58
CA GLN A 124 16.82 -5.97 -4.61
C GLN A 124 16.54 -6.51 -6.02
N GLN A 125 16.49 -7.83 -6.16
CA GLN A 125 16.16 -8.54 -7.39
C GLN A 125 15.14 -9.63 -7.07
N MET A 126 14.18 -9.83 -7.98
CA MET A 126 13.17 -10.88 -7.85
C MET A 126 13.22 -11.82 -9.05
N GLY A 127 13.30 -13.13 -8.78
CA GLY A 127 12.95 -14.18 -9.72
C GLY A 127 11.44 -14.47 -9.74
N ALA A 128 11.01 -15.36 -10.64
CA ALA A 128 9.61 -15.73 -10.85
C ALA A 128 8.92 -16.32 -9.62
N GLU A 129 9.68 -16.89 -8.68
CA GLU A 129 9.23 -17.42 -7.39
C GLU A 129 8.66 -16.33 -6.46
N HIS A 130 8.97 -15.06 -6.72
CA HIS A 130 8.49 -13.93 -5.93
C HIS A 130 7.22 -13.27 -6.50
N TYR A 131 6.57 -13.93 -7.45
CA TYR A 131 5.33 -13.48 -8.07
C TYR A 131 4.21 -14.48 -7.81
N ALA A 132 2.98 -13.97 -7.75
CA ALA A 132 1.76 -14.75 -7.62
C ALA A 132 0.87 -14.48 -8.84
N LEU A 133 0.15 -15.52 -9.28
CA LEU A 133 -0.90 -15.41 -10.28
C LEU A 133 -2.23 -15.31 -9.56
N VAL A 134 -2.95 -14.21 -9.76
CA VAL A 134 -4.34 -14.08 -9.33
C VAL A 134 -5.22 -14.54 -10.48
N THR A 135 -6.16 -15.44 -10.20
CA THR A 135 -7.05 -16.05 -11.21
C THR A 135 -8.50 -15.60 -11.07
N ASP A 136 -8.91 -15.25 -9.86
CA ASP A 136 -10.25 -14.76 -9.57
C ASP A 136 -10.26 -13.83 -8.34
N CYS A 137 -11.25 -12.95 -8.27
CA CYS A 137 -11.44 -12.01 -7.18
C CYS A 137 -12.90 -11.58 -7.07
N ASP A 138 -13.46 -11.71 -5.87
CA ASP A 138 -14.75 -11.13 -5.50
C ASP A 138 -14.55 -10.13 -4.34
N PRO A 139 -14.41 -8.82 -4.66
CA PRO A 139 -14.22 -7.80 -3.65
C PRO A 139 -15.39 -7.70 -2.66
N ARG A 140 -16.62 -7.98 -3.09
CA ARG A 140 -17.82 -7.93 -2.23
C ARG A 140 -17.80 -9.03 -1.18
N ARG A 141 -17.23 -10.18 -1.50
CA ARG A 141 -17.01 -11.29 -0.57
C ARG A 141 -15.71 -11.18 0.21
N ASN A 142 -14.93 -10.12 0.00
CA ASN A 142 -13.57 -9.97 0.52
C ASN A 142 -12.70 -11.20 0.22
N TRP A 143 -12.78 -11.73 -1.00
CA TRP A 143 -12.18 -13.02 -1.36
C TRP A 143 -11.36 -12.92 -2.64
N LEU A 144 -10.23 -13.64 -2.68
CA LEU A 144 -9.31 -13.69 -3.81
C LEU A 144 -8.75 -15.10 -3.98
N GLN A 145 -8.64 -15.55 -5.22
CA GLN A 145 -7.98 -16.80 -5.58
C GLN A 145 -6.63 -16.52 -6.25
N ALA A 146 -5.59 -17.18 -5.75
CA ALA A 146 -4.26 -17.04 -6.32
C ALA A 146 -3.45 -18.33 -6.23
N GLN A 147 -2.39 -18.41 -7.04
CA GLN A 147 -1.44 -19.51 -7.03
C GLN A 147 0.00 -19.00 -7.26
N GLY A 148 0.99 -19.73 -6.74
CA GLY A 148 2.40 -19.40 -6.91
C GLY A 148 3.27 -19.92 -5.78
N GLU A 149 4.56 -19.54 -5.78
CA GLU A 149 5.47 -19.86 -4.68
C GLU A 149 5.30 -18.93 -3.47
N VAL A 150 4.80 -17.72 -3.72
CA VAL A 150 4.52 -16.70 -2.72
C VAL A 150 3.06 -16.26 -2.80
N LYS A 151 2.52 -15.80 -1.67
CA LYS A 151 1.20 -15.16 -1.62
C LYS A 151 1.24 -13.82 -2.37
N PRO A 152 0.14 -13.41 -3.04
CA PRO A 152 0.08 -12.12 -3.72
C PRO A 152 0.20 -10.96 -2.72
N SER A 153 0.49 -9.75 -3.23
CA SER A 153 0.42 -8.52 -2.43
C SER A 153 -0.89 -8.42 -1.64
N SER A 154 -0.83 -7.78 -0.46
CA SER A 154 -1.98 -7.42 0.36
C SER A 154 -3.00 -6.52 -0.36
N GLU A 155 -2.59 -5.86 -1.44
CA GLU A 155 -3.42 -4.97 -2.23
C GLU A 155 -3.85 -5.55 -3.59
N ALA A 156 -3.66 -6.86 -3.79
CA ALA A 156 -4.05 -7.53 -5.02
C ALA A 156 -5.55 -7.35 -5.37
N MET A 157 -6.41 -7.19 -4.36
CA MET A 157 -7.83 -6.89 -4.58
C MET A 157 -8.06 -5.55 -5.29
N THR A 158 -7.31 -4.52 -4.92
CA THR A 158 -7.38 -3.20 -5.58
C THR A 158 -6.99 -3.29 -7.05
N HIS A 159 -5.97 -4.11 -7.37
CA HIS A 159 -5.55 -4.37 -8.76
C HIS A 159 -6.64 -5.11 -9.54
N ALA A 160 -7.24 -6.14 -8.94
CA ALA A 160 -8.33 -6.89 -9.55
C ALA A 160 -9.53 -5.99 -9.89
N VAL A 161 -9.91 -5.08 -8.98
CA VAL A 161 -10.99 -4.11 -9.21
C VAL A 161 -10.68 -3.22 -10.42
N ILE A 162 -9.46 -2.69 -10.52
CA ILE A 162 -9.06 -1.86 -11.66
C ILE A 162 -9.16 -2.67 -12.96
N TYR A 163 -8.66 -3.91 -12.98
CA TYR A 163 -8.76 -4.77 -14.16
C TYR A 163 -10.21 -5.14 -14.54
N GLN A 164 -11.10 -5.28 -13.56
CA GLN A 164 -12.52 -5.55 -13.78
C GLN A 164 -13.26 -4.32 -14.34
N LYS A 165 -12.92 -3.12 -13.87
CA LYS A 165 -13.55 -1.85 -14.27
C LYS A 165 -12.98 -1.26 -15.55
N ILE A 166 -11.70 -1.50 -15.82
CA ILE A 166 -10.97 -0.96 -16.98
C ILE A 166 -10.44 -2.14 -17.82
N PRO A 167 -11.24 -2.66 -18.77
CA PRO A 167 -10.82 -3.80 -19.58
C PRO A 167 -9.53 -3.57 -20.38
N GLN A 168 -9.19 -2.31 -20.67
CA GLN A 168 -8.01 -1.94 -21.46
C GLN A 168 -6.75 -1.83 -20.58
N ALA A 169 -6.89 -1.88 -19.26
CA ALA A 169 -5.75 -1.86 -18.37
C ALA A 169 -5.02 -3.21 -18.46
N GLU A 170 -3.74 -3.13 -18.81
CA GLU A 170 -2.82 -4.27 -18.86
C GLU A 170 -1.87 -4.24 -17.65
N ALA A 171 -1.58 -3.06 -17.10
CA ALA A 171 -0.70 -2.91 -15.95
C ALA A 171 -1.33 -2.02 -14.87
N VAL A 172 -1.06 -2.38 -13.61
CA VAL A 172 -1.38 -1.58 -12.43
C VAL A 172 -0.13 -1.48 -11.57
N VAL A 173 0.17 -0.26 -11.13
CA VAL A 173 1.34 0.07 -10.31
C VAL A 173 0.84 0.82 -9.08
N HIS A 174 1.10 0.25 -7.91
CA HIS A 174 0.91 0.91 -6.63
C HIS A 174 2.28 1.30 -6.06
N ILE A 175 2.41 2.57 -5.67
CA ILE A 175 3.62 3.13 -5.08
C ILE A 175 3.30 3.89 -3.80
N HIS A 176 4.33 4.16 -3.00
CA HIS A 176 4.22 5.12 -1.91
C HIS A 176 5.11 6.34 -2.17
N SER A 177 4.47 7.48 -2.37
CA SER A 177 5.12 8.77 -2.60
C SER A 177 4.46 9.86 -1.74
N PRO A 178 5.11 10.28 -0.64
CA PRO A 178 4.60 11.40 0.15
C PRO A 178 4.45 12.68 -0.65
N GLU A 179 5.30 12.87 -1.67
CA GLU A 179 5.25 14.06 -2.51
C GLU A 179 3.99 14.09 -3.38
N LEU A 180 3.67 12.99 -4.07
CA LEU A 180 2.46 12.91 -4.89
C LEU A 180 1.20 12.97 -4.03
N TRP A 181 1.17 12.20 -2.94
CA TRP A 181 0.01 12.08 -2.06
C TRP A 181 -0.37 13.42 -1.42
N ARG A 182 0.59 14.14 -0.82
CA ARG A 182 0.33 15.46 -0.21
C ARG A 182 -0.08 16.53 -1.22
N ASN A 183 0.31 16.38 -2.49
CA ASN A 183 0.01 17.34 -3.55
C ASN A 183 -1.09 16.84 -4.51
N ALA A 184 -1.81 15.77 -4.15
CA ALA A 184 -2.80 15.13 -5.02
C ALA A 184 -3.88 16.12 -5.52
N GLN A 185 -4.39 16.97 -4.64
CA GLN A 185 -5.37 18.01 -5.02
C GLN A 185 -4.78 19.03 -6.01
N GLN A 186 -3.55 19.47 -5.79
CA GLN A 186 -2.87 20.44 -6.67
C GLN A 186 -2.57 19.85 -8.06
N LEU A 187 -2.29 18.55 -8.10
CA LEU A 187 -2.09 17.78 -9.33
C LEU A 187 -3.41 17.43 -10.03
N GLY A 188 -4.55 17.63 -9.37
CA GLY A 188 -5.86 17.28 -9.89
C GLY A 188 -6.12 15.78 -9.90
N LEU A 189 -5.50 15.02 -8.99
CA LEU A 189 -5.74 13.59 -8.82
C LEU A 189 -7.06 13.37 -8.08
N ALA A 190 -7.77 12.29 -8.44
CA ALA A 190 -8.85 11.79 -7.60
C ALA A 190 -8.28 11.23 -6.28
N ILE A 191 -9.04 11.35 -5.20
CA ILE A 191 -8.63 10.95 -3.86
C ILE A 191 -9.71 10.07 -3.25
N THR A 192 -9.35 8.89 -2.74
CA THR A 192 -10.27 8.04 -1.98
C THR A 192 -10.61 8.65 -0.63
N ASN A 193 -11.72 8.21 -0.01
CA ASN A 193 -12.09 8.65 1.33
C ASN A 193 -10.97 8.32 2.35
N PRO A 194 -10.49 9.30 3.15
CA PRO A 194 -9.45 9.08 4.15
C PRO A 194 -9.83 8.12 5.29
N ALA A 195 -11.12 7.84 5.49
CA ALA A 195 -11.59 6.87 6.47
C ALA A 195 -11.61 5.41 5.94
N VAL A 196 -11.17 5.18 4.69
CA VAL A 196 -11.20 3.87 4.06
C VAL A 196 -9.79 3.30 3.98
N GLU A 197 -9.55 2.26 4.78
CA GLU A 197 -8.24 1.60 4.85
C GLU A 197 -7.94 0.75 3.61
N TYR A 198 -6.65 0.62 3.31
CA TYR A 198 -6.17 -0.27 2.24
C TYR A 198 -6.52 -1.75 2.48
N GLY A 199 -6.53 -2.53 1.39
CA GLY A 199 -6.73 -3.99 1.43
C GLY A 199 -8.14 -4.42 1.84
N THR A 200 -9.09 -3.48 1.97
CA THR A 200 -10.48 -3.73 2.39
C THR A 200 -11.46 -3.72 1.21
N PRO A 201 -12.63 -4.39 1.32
CA PRO A 201 -13.74 -4.24 0.38
C PRO A 201 -14.22 -2.80 0.20
N GLN A 202 -14.10 -1.98 1.24
CA GLN A 202 -14.43 -0.56 1.20
C GLN A 202 -13.48 0.20 0.27
N MET A 203 -12.18 -0.12 0.28
CA MET A 203 -11.23 0.44 -0.67
C MET A 203 -11.57 0.05 -2.10
N ALA A 204 -11.92 -1.22 -2.33
CA ALA A 204 -12.41 -1.67 -3.64
C ALA A 204 -13.62 -0.84 -4.10
N THR A 205 -14.61 -0.66 -3.23
CA THR A 205 -15.80 0.15 -3.51
C THR A 205 -15.46 1.61 -3.81
N GLU A 206 -14.50 2.20 -3.10
CA GLU A 206 -14.04 3.57 -3.35
C GLU A 206 -13.35 3.73 -4.70
N ILE A 207 -12.52 2.77 -5.09
CA ILE A 207 -11.88 2.75 -6.41
C ILE A 207 -12.93 2.63 -7.51
N GLU A 208 -13.90 1.72 -7.38
CA GLU A 208 -15.03 1.62 -8.31
C GLU A 208 -15.80 2.93 -8.43
N ARG A 209 -16.16 3.55 -7.29
CA ARG A 209 -16.88 4.82 -7.24
C ARG A 209 -16.13 5.93 -7.98
N ILE A 210 -14.82 6.04 -7.77
CA ILE A 210 -13.99 7.06 -8.43
C ILE A 210 -13.91 6.80 -9.94
N ILE A 211 -13.69 5.54 -10.35
CA ILE A 211 -13.63 5.17 -11.76
C ILE A 211 -14.97 5.48 -12.45
N ASP A 212 -16.10 5.11 -11.83
CA ASP A 212 -17.44 5.31 -12.38
C ASP A 212 -17.83 6.79 -12.46
N ALA A 213 -17.36 7.61 -11.51
CA ALA A 213 -17.55 9.06 -11.55
C ALA A 213 -16.73 9.75 -12.67
N GLY A 214 -15.75 9.04 -13.23
CA GLY A 214 -14.77 9.58 -14.16
C GLY A 214 -13.64 10.30 -13.43
N LEU A 215 -12.40 10.02 -13.86
CA LEU A 215 -11.24 10.67 -13.27
C LEU A 215 -11.11 12.11 -13.81
N PRO A 216 -10.81 13.08 -12.94
CA PRO A 216 -10.53 14.45 -13.36
C PRO A 216 -9.27 14.55 -14.21
N ARG A 217 -8.32 13.63 -14.01
CA ARG A 217 -7.05 13.58 -14.72
C ARG A 217 -6.47 12.16 -14.76
N GLY A 218 -5.98 11.78 -15.93
CA GLY A 218 -5.09 10.63 -16.12
C GLY A 218 -5.70 9.31 -15.64
N HIS A 219 -4.82 8.42 -15.18
CA HIS A 219 -5.17 7.08 -14.75
C HIS A 219 -4.62 6.80 -13.34
N THR A 220 -4.66 7.81 -12.47
CA THR A 220 -4.01 7.79 -11.17
C THR A 220 -4.96 8.25 -10.07
N ILE A 221 -4.98 7.50 -8.96
CA ILE A 221 -5.75 7.79 -7.76
C ILE A 221 -4.78 7.90 -6.59
N SER A 222 -4.92 8.97 -5.81
CA SER A 222 -4.28 9.08 -4.50
C SER A 222 -5.15 8.38 -3.45
N MET A 223 -4.55 7.54 -2.62
CA MET A 223 -5.29 6.73 -1.66
C MET A 223 -5.37 7.47 -0.31
N GLY A 224 -6.47 8.15 -0.04
CA GLY A 224 -6.60 9.04 1.12
C GLY A 224 -6.45 8.34 2.47
N GLY A 225 -6.97 7.12 2.59
CA GLY A 225 -6.86 6.28 3.80
C GLY A 225 -5.70 5.29 3.74
N HIS A 226 -4.66 5.59 2.97
CA HIS A 226 -3.45 4.78 2.86
C HIS A 226 -2.27 5.73 2.67
N GLU A 227 -1.56 6.03 3.76
CA GLU A 227 -0.59 7.12 3.78
C GLU A 227 0.49 6.95 2.69
N ASP A 228 0.68 8.03 1.93
CA ASP A 228 1.56 8.12 0.76
C ASP A 228 1.19 7.23 -0.43
N GLY A 229 0.13 6.42 -0.32
CA GLY A 229 -0.30 5.47 -1.33
C GLY A 229 -0.85 6.15 -2.59
N VAL A 230 -0.32 5.77 -3.74
CA VAL A 230 -0.77 6.21 -5.06
C VAL A 230 -0.86 5.00 -5.98
N ILE A 231 -2.00 4.82 -6.62
CA ILE A 231 -2.23 3.73 -7.57
C ILE A 231 -2.48 4.29 -8.96
N THR A 232 -1.84 3.69 -9.96
CA THR A 232 -1.98 4.07 -11.36
C THR A 232 -2.13 2.84 -12.24
N TRP A 233 -2.77 2.99 -13.39
CA TRP A 233 -2.88 1.93 -14.39
C TRP A 233 -2.62 2.43 -15.81
N GLY A 234 -2.51 1.50 -16.75
CA GLY A 234 -2.36 1.82 -18.16
C GLY A 234 -2.46 0.59 -19.08
N GLU A 235 -2.55 0.84 -20.38
CA GLU A 235 -2.55 -0.19 -21.44
C GLU A 235 -1.19 -0.89 -21.59
N SER A 236 -0.19 -0.48 -20.83
CA SER A 236 1.10 -1.16 -20.68
C SER A 236 1.78 -0.73 -19.39
N LEU A 237 2.75 -1.51 -18.92
CA LEU A 237 3.63 -1.09 -17.83
C LEU A 237 4.36 0.22 -18.14
N HIS A 238 4.71 0.46 -19.41
CA HIS A 238 5.33 1.71 -19.82
C HIS A 238 4.39 2.89 -19.61
N ALA A 239 3.13 2.78 -20.03
CA ALA A 239 2.13 3.84 -19.83
C ALA A 239 1.90 4.12 -18.34
N ALA A 240 1.65 3.07 -17.54
CA ALA A 240 1.42 3.21 -16.10
C ALA A 240 2.64 3.80 -15.37
N GLY A 241 3.84 3.27 -15.64
CA GLY A 241 5.07 3.75 -15.03
C GLY A 241 5.45 5.16 -15.47
N ASN A 242 5.21 5.53 -16.73
CA ASN A 242 5.51 6.88 -17.22
C ASN A 242 4.56 7.94 -16.63
N GLU A 243 3.29 7.61 -16.37
CA GLU A 243 2.34 8.50 -15.67
C GLU A 243 2.90 8.96 -14.31
N ILE A 244 3.43 8.02 -13.51
CA ILE A 244 4.10 8.34 -12.22
C ILE A 244 5.26 9.32 -12.43
N LEU A 245 6.12 9.06 -13.41
CA LEU A 245 7.29 9.90 -13.68
C LEU A 245 6.89 11.30 -14.14
N MET A 246 5.84 11.42 -14.96
CA MET A 246 5.30 12.70 -15.39
C MET A 246 4.74 13.51 -14.22
N LEU A 247 3.99 12.87 -13.32
CA LEU A 247 3.46 13.53 -12.12
C LEU A 247 4.57 14.05 -11.21
N LEU A 248 5.63 13.27 -11.00
CA LEU A 248 6.80 13.69 -10.23
C LEU A 248 7.52 14.86 -10.90
N GLY A 249 7.74 14.80 -12.21
CA GLY A 249 8.35 15.88 -12.99
C GLY A 249 7.52 17.17 -12.96
N GLU A 250 6.20 17.07 -13.03
CA GLU A 250 5.30 18.22 -12.92
C GLU A 250 5.40 18.89 -11.54
N LEU A 251 5.44 18.11 -10.45
CA LEU A 251 5.65 18.67 -9.11
C LEU A 251 6.98 19.39 -8.98
N GLN A 252 8.06 18.79 -9.49
CA GLN A 252 9.39 19.41 -9.46
C GLN A 252 9.39 20.75 -10.22
N ASN A 253 8.77 20.79 -11.40
CA ASN A 253 8.65 22.02 -12.19
C ASN A 253 7.83 23.09 -11.45
N ARG A 254 6.71 22.74 -10.83
CA ARG A 254 5.89 23.69 -10.05
C ARG A 254 6.65 24.27 -8.87
N ARG A 255 7.43 23.46 -8.15
CA ARG A 255 8.29 23.92 -7.06
C ARG A 255 9.35 24.91 -7.54
N ALA A 256 9.98 24.65 -8.69
CA ALA A 256 10.99 25.53 -9.27
C ALA A 256 10.44 26.91 -9.69
N HIS A 257 9.16 27.01 -10.08
CA HIS A 257 8.52 28.28 -10.46
C HIS A 257 7.86 29.02 -9.28
N SER A 258 7.81 28.38 -8.10
CA SER A 258 7.23 28.97 -6.87
C SER A 258 8.31 29.52 -5.92
N GLN A 259 9.59 29.38 -6.28
CA GLN A 259 10.77 29.94 -5.60
C GLN A 259 11.30 31.13 -6.37
#